data_AF-A0A392S341-F1
#
_entry.id   AF-A0A392S341-F1
#
_cell.length_a   1.000
_cell.length_b   1.000
_cell.length_c   1.000
_cell.angle_alpha   90.00
_cell.angle_beta   90.00
_cell.angle_gamma   90.00
#
_symmetry.space_group_name_H-M   'P 1'
#
loop_
_entity.id
_entity.type
_entity.pdbx_description
1 polymer ?
#
loop_
_entity_poly.entity_id
_entity_poly.type
_entity_poly.pdbx_seq_one_letter_code
_entity_poly.pdbx_strand_id
1 'polypeptide(L)'
;VELLKGAYAGFLTEVIEAHLIQQYFTMDGYHNVKVTSLGHMKVLLSSPNKEVVKEIVGTAGWWCKWFERFVPWSPASVSNTREVWLSCYGVPLLAWGEPLFTALAFKFGTFLT
;
A
#
# COMPACT_ATOMS: atom_id res chain seq x y z
N VAL A 1 9.95 1.02 18.61
CA VAL A 1 10.08 2.22 17.76
C VAL A 1 11.43 2.30 17.04
N GLU A 2 12.52 1.72 17.56
CA GLU A 2 13.84 1.78 16.90
C GLU A 2 13.89 1.18 15.49
N LEU A 3 13.13 0.11 15.24
CA LEU A 3 13.03 -0.58 13.94
C LEU A 3 12.50 0.30 12.80
N LEU A 4 11.81 1.40 13.11
CA LEU A 4 11.19 2.30 12.12
C LEU A 4 11.90 3.65 12.01
N LYS A 5 13.04 3.82 12.71
CA LYS A 5 13.87 5.02 12.56
C LYS A 5 14.38 5.08 11.11
N GLY A 6 14.09 6.18 10.41
CA GLY A 6 14.49 6.37 9.01
C GLY A 6 13.54 5.75 7.98
N ALA A 7 12.41 5.18 8.42
CA ALA A 7 11.36 4.72 7.52
C ALA A 7 10.53 5.89 6.96
N TYR A 8 9.91 5.67 5.81
CA TYR A 8 9.05 6.64 5.15
C TYR A 8 7.70 6.01 4.83
N ALA A 9 6.63 6.77 5.08
CA ALA A 9 5.30 6.44 4.62
C ALA A 9 5.09 7.03 3.23
N GLY A 10 4.85 6.16 2.24
CA GLY A 10 4.46 6.54 0.89
C GLY A 10 2.94 6.53 0.72
N PHE A 11 2.44 7.53 0.02
CA PHE A 11 1.02 7.70 -0.32
C PHE A 11 0.83 7.31 -1.78
N LEU A 12 -0.03 6.32 -2.04
CA LEU A 12 -0.26 5.78 -3.36
C LEU A 12 -1.28 6.62 -4.13
N THR A 13 -1.08 6.75 -5.44
CA THR A 13 -2.03 7.41 -6.37
C THR A 13 -3.19 6.50 -6.76
N GLU A 14 -2.99 5.20 -6.70
CA GLU A 14 -3.97 4.16 -7.03
C GLU A 14 -3.84 2.95 -6.08
N VAL A 15 -4.87 2.10 -6.05
CA VAL A 15 -4.87 0.89 -5.21
C VAL A 15 -3.95 -0.14 -5.86
N ILE A 16 -2.79 -0.38 -5.25
CA ILE A 16 -1.83 -1.41 -5.67
C ILE A 16 -1.42 -2.21 -4.44
N GLU A 17 -1.40 -3.53 -4.60
CA GLU A 17 -0.94 -4.42 -3.54
C GLU A 17 0.53 -4.16 -3.18
N ALA A 18 0.83 -4.05 -1.89
CA ALA A 18 2.18 -3.83 -1.39
C ALA A 18 3.18 -4.89 -1.87
N HIS A 19 2.73 -6.12 -2.15
CA HIS A 19 3.57 -7.19 -2.69
C HIS A 19 4.08 -6.88 -4.11
N LEU A 20 3.25 -6.29 -4.97
CA LEU A 20 3.67 -5.88 -6.31
C LEU A 20 4.74 -4.79 -6.21
N ILE A 21 4.51 -3.77 -5.38
CA ILE A 21 5.49 -2.70 -5.14
C ILE A 21 6.81 -3.28 -4.63
N GLN A 22 6.76 -4.22 -3.68
CA GLN A 22 7.94 -4.93 -3.17
C GLN A 22 8.70 -5.65 -4.30
N GLN A 23 7.98 -6.32 -5.21
CA GLN A 23 8.59 -7.01 -6.34
C GLN A 23 9.31 -6.04 -7.27
N TYR A 24 8.72 -4.90 -7.60
CA TYR A 24 9.36 -3.87 -8.42
C TYR A 24 10.65 -3.33 -7.79
N PHE A 25 10.63 -3.01 -6.49
CA PHE A 25 11.86 -2.62 -5.78
C PHE A 25 12.93 -3.73 -5.83
N THR A 26 12.51 -4.99 -5.70
CA THR A 26 13.42 -6.13 -5.74
C THR A 26 14.05 -6.31 -7.13
N MET A 27 13.29 -6.12 -8.21
CA MET A 27 13.78 -6.24 -9.59
C MET A 27 14.81 -5.15 -9.94
N ASP A 28 14.69 -3.97 -9.32
CA ASP A 28 15.62 -2.86 -9.49
C ASP A 28 16.85 -2.93 -8.55
N GLY A 29 17.01 -4.02 -7.80
CA GLY A 29 18.17 -4.26 -6.93
C GLY A 29 18.02 -3.74 -5.49
N TYR A 30 16.87 -3.18 -5.12
CA TYR A 30 16.59 -2.71 -3.75
C TYR A 30 16.13 -3.84 -2.82
N HIS A 31 16.89 -4.93 -2.75
CA HIS A 31 16.55 -6.12 -1.96
C HIS A 31 16.40 -5.87 -0.45
N ASN A 32 17.09 -4.85 0.07
CA ASN A 32 17.06 -4.50 1.49
C ASN A 32 15.88 -3.59 1.87
N VAL A 33 15.11 -3.11 0.88
CA VAL A 33 13.91 -2.30 1.12
C VAL A 33 12.72 -3.22 1.32
N LYS A 34 12.07 -3.06 2.46
CA LYS A 34 10.83 -3.73 2.81
C LYS A 34 9.66 -2.76 2.68
N VAL A 35 8.69 -3.13 1.86
CA VAL A 35 7.41 -2.47 1.67
C VAL A 35 6.37 -3.19 2.52
N THR A 36 5.71 -2.46 3.42
CA THR A 36 4.66 -3.00 4.31
C THR A 36 3.39 -2.17 4.15
N SER A 37 2.23 -2.79 3.93
CA SER A 37 0.97 -2.05 3.90
C SER A 37 0.67 -1.38 5.24
N LEU A 38 0.31 -0.10 5.22
CA LEU A 38 -0.20 0.65 6.37
C LEU A 38 -1.74 0.79 6.33
N GLY A 39 -2.38 0.16 5.35
CA GLY A 39 -3.82 0.20 5.10
C GLY A 39 -4.22 1.21 4.04
N HIS A 40 -5.09 0.80 3.12
CA HIS A 40 -5.51 1.53 1.93
C HIS A 40 -4.30 1.98 1.10
N MET A 41 -4.38 3.16 0.47
CA MET A 41 -3.35 3.81 -0.35
C MET A 41 -2.11 4.29 0.45
N LYS A 42 -1.69 3.57 1.48
CA LYS A 42 -0.48 3.90 2.26
C LYS A 42 0.39 2.67 2.46
N VAL A 43 1.68 2.84 2.19
CA VAL A 43 2.69 1.81 2.44
C VAL A 43 3.88 2.41 3.19
N LEU A 44 4.56 1.56 3.94
CA LEU A 44 5.76 1.88 4.68
C LEU A 44 6.97 1.31 3.96
N LEU A 45 7.92 2.18 3.61
CA LEU A 45 9.23 1.79 3.15
C LEU A 45 10.19 1.80 4.35
N SER A 46 10.83 0.67 4.58
CA SER A 46 11.78 0.49 5.67
C SER A 46 12.97 -0.34 5.18
N SER A 47 14.14 -0.14 5.78
CA SER A 47 15.35 -0.90 5.47
C SER A 47 16.23 -0.93 6.71
N PRO A 48 17.02 -1.98 6.92
CA PRO A 48 18.09 -1.96 7.92
C PRO A 48 19.07 -0.79 7.72
N ASN A 49 19.28 -0.38 6.46
CA ASN A 49 20.10 0.76 6.08
C ASN A 49 19.18 1.97 5.79
N LYS A 50 19.23 2.98 6.66
CA LYS A 50 18.28 4.11 6.67
C LYS A 50 18.55 5.09 5.53
N GLU A 51 19.81 5.17 5.12
CA GLU A 51 20.29 6.04 4.07
C GLU A 51 19.68 5.65 2.72
N VAL A 52 19.51 4.34 2.48
CA VAL A 52 18.92 3.80 1.24
C VAL A 52 17.48 4.27 1.04
N VAL A 53 16.64 4.23 2.08
CA VAL A 53 15.24 4.68 1.95
C VAL A 53 15.20 6.19 1.72
N LYS A 54 16.05 6.95 2.42
CA LYS A 54 16.14 8.40 2.24
C LYS A 54 16.59 8.77 0.82
N GLU A 55 17.52 8.02 0.24
CA GLU A 55 18.00 8.21 -1.12
C GLU A 55 16.88 7.93 -2.15
N ILE A 56 16.18 6.80 -2.03
CA ILE A 56 15.04 6.46 -2.90
C ILE A 56 13.99 7.57 -2.87
N VAL A 57 13.62 8.02 -1.67
CA VAL A 57 12.58 9.03 -1.48
C VAL A 57 13.02 10.41 -1.99
N GLY A 58 14.33 10.70 -1.93
CA GLY A 58 14.91 11.94 -2.43
C GLY A 58 15.17 11.96 -3.94
N THR A 59 15.05 10.82 -4.61
CA THR A 59 15.36 10.66 -6.04
C THR A 59 14.09 10.43 -6.84
N ALA A 60 14.01 11.01 -8.04
CA ALA A 60 12.94 10.69 -8.98
C ALA A 60 13.21 9.34 -9.65
N GLY A 61 12.21 8.45 -9.66
CA GLY A 61 12.30 7.12 -10.26
C GLY A 61 10.95 6.64 -10.76
N TRP A 62 10.85 5.37 -11.19
CA TRP A 62 9.58 4.80 -11.66
C TRP A 62 8.49 4.85 -10.60
N TRP A 63 8.87 4.82 -9.32
CA TRP A 63 7.94 4.89 -8.19
C TRP A 63 7.15 6.20 -8.17
N CYS A 64 7.63 7.28 -8.78
CA CYS A 64 6.85 8.52 -8.94
C CYS A 64 5.53 8.31 -9.72
N LYS A 65 5.39 7.21 -10.46
CA LYS A 65 4.13 6.83 -11.11
C LYS A 65 3.06 6.41 -10.10
N TRP A 66 3.46 5.71 -9.04
CA TRP A 66 2.54 5.11 -8.06
C TRP A 66 2.50 5.87 -6.74
N PHE A 67 3.47 6.74 -6.47
CA PHE A 67 3.54 7.50 -5.24
C PHE A 67 3.29 8.98 -5.49
N GLU A 68 2.26 9.51 -4.84
CA GLU A 68 1.98 10.95 -4.81
C GLU A 68 3.06 11.69 -4.01
N ARG A 69 3.41 11.13 -2.84
CA ARG A 69 4.40 11.70 -1.93
C ARG A 69 4.91 10.69 -0.93
N PHE A 70 6.02 11.03 -0.31
CA PHE A 70 6.58 10.33 0.84
C PHE A 70 6.70 11.29 2.02
N VAL A 71 6.45 10.78 3.22
CA VAL A 71 6.57 11.53 4.48
C VAL A 71 7.39 10.68 5.46
N PRO A 72 8.31 11.27 6.24
CA PRO A 72 8.99 10.54 7.31
C PRO A 72 8.00 9.83 8.22
N TRP A 73 8.26 8.57 8.56
CA TRP A 73 7.36 7.83 9.43
C TRP A 73 7.32 8.45 10.82
N SER A 74 6.11 8.54 11.39
CA SER A 74 5.89 8.94 12.77
C SER A 74 4.85 8.01 13.41
N PRO A 75 4.84 7.86 14.74
CA PRO A 75 3.80 7.11 15.44
C PRO A 75 2.39 7.69 15.22
N ALA A 76 2.27 8.96 14.86
CA ALA A 76 1.00 9.59 14.52
C ALA A 76 0.55 9.29 13.08
N SER A 77 1.43 8.75 12.23
CA SER A 77 1.16 8.45 10.82
C SER A 77 0.34 7.16 10.61
N VAL A 78 -0.43 6.72 11.61
CA VAL A 78 -1.29 5.53 11.53
C VAL A 78 -2.44 5.79 10.56
N SER A 79 -2.82 4.79 9.76
CA SER A 79 -3.98 4.94 8.88
C SER A 79 -5.29 4.85 9.66
N ASN A 80 -6.21 5.76 9.37
CA ASN A 80 -7.60 5.72 9.86
C ASN A 80 -8.49 4.85 8.97
N THR A 81 -8.00 4.39 7.82
CA THR A 81 -8.72 3.46 6.95
C THR A 81 -8.47 2.01 7.37
N ARG A 82 -9.45 1.15 7.09
CA ARG A 82 -9.38 -0.29 7.31
C ARG A 82 -9.85 -0.99 6.04
N GLU A 83 -9.14 -2.05 5.69
CA GLU A 83 -9.56 -2.97 4.64
C GLU A 83 -10.22 -4.17 5.31
N VAL A 84 -11.33 -4.62 4.74
CA VAL A 84 -12.11 -5.75 5.25
C VAL A 84 -12.39 -6.71 4.12
N TRP A 85 -12.35 -8.00 4.42
CA TRP A 85 -12.76 -9.05 3.50
C TRP A 85 -14.22 -9.39 3.75
N LEU A 86 -15.02 -9.36 2.68
CA LEU A 86 -16.47 -9.60 2.76
C LEU A 86 -16.79 -10.95 2.12
N SER A 87 -17.03 -11.95 2.95
CA SER A 87 -17.40 -13.30 2.49
C SER A 87 -18.89 -13.37 2.18
N CYS A 88 -19.24 -13.56 0.91
CA CYS A 88 -20.62 -13.70 0.45
C CYS A 88 -20.95 -15.17 0.16
N TYR A 89 -22.06 -15.67 0.70
CA TYR A 89 -22.51 -17.05 0.50
C TYR A 89 -23.86 -17.09 -0.22
N GLY A 90 -24.06 -18.10 -1.06
CA GLY A 90 -25.32 -18.29 -1.80
C GLY A 90 -25.53 -17.34 -2.98
N VAL A 91 -24.48 -16.64 -3.44
CA VAL A 91 -24.55 -15.77 -4.62
C VAL A 91 -24.74 -16.61 -5.88
N PRO A 92 -25.81 -16.41 -6.66
CA PRO A 92 -25.99 -17.12 -7.93
C PRO A 92 -24.87 -16.78 -8.91
N LEU A 93 -24.35 -17.77 -9.64
CA LEU A 93 -23.25 -17.58 -10.60
C LEU A 93 -23.59 -16.53 -11.66
N LEU A 94 -24.84 -16.45 -12.11
CA LEU A 94 -25.31 -15.45 -13.09
C LEU A 94 -25.16 -14.00 -12.59
N ALA A 95 -25.18 -13.79 -11.29
CA ALA A 95 -25.03 -12.47 -10.67
C ALA A 95 -23.58 -12.19 -10.21
N TRP A 96 -22.65 -13.12 -10.45
CA TRP A 96 -21.26 -13.01 -10.00
C TRP A 96 -20.48 -12.02 -10.87
N GLY A 97 -20.55 -10.74 -10.52
CA GLY A 97 -19.85 -9.68 -11.22
C GLY A 97 -19.65 -8.44 -10.35
N GLU A 98 -18.75 -7.57 -10.80
CA GLU A 98 -18.40 -6.32 -10.13
C GLU A 98 -19.63 -5.50 -9.70
N PRO A 99 -20.70 -5.33 -10.51
CA PRO A 99 -21.85 -4.53 -10.08
C PRO A 99 -22.53 -5.05 -8.79
N LEU A 100 -22.60 -6.37 -8.62
CA LEU A 100 -23.16 -6.98 -7.41
C LEU A 100 -22.26 -6.72 -6.20
N PHE A 101 -20.95 -6.96 -6.34
CA PHE A 101 -20.02 -6.79 -5.23
C PHE A 101 -19.84 -5.33 -4.83
N THR A 102 -19.87 -4.41 -5.78
CA THR A 102 -19.91 -2.96 -5.52
C THR A 102 -21.17 -2.58 -4.74
N ALA A 103 -22.34 -3.10 -5.11
CA ALA A 103 -23.59 -2.86 -4.39
C ALA A 103 -23.57 -3.45 -2.95
N LEU A 104 -22.96 -4.62 -2.77
CA LEU A 104 -22.80 -5.24 -1.44
C LEU A 104 -21.82 -4.45 -0.57
N ALA A 105 -20.66 -4.08 -1.12
CA ALA A 105 -19.62 -3.34 -0.43
C ALA A 105 -20.08 -1.93 -0.02
N PHE A 106 -20.99 -1.31 -0.78
CA PHE A 106 -21.50 0.05 -0.50
C PHE A 106 -22.01 0.24 0.93
N LYS A 107 -22.54 -0.82 1.57
CA LYS A 107 -22.97 -0.76 2.98
C LYS A 107 -21.81 -0.68 3.99
N PHE A 108 -20.61 -1.09 3.59
CA PHE A 108 -19.44 -1.24 4.45
C PHE A 108 -18.30 -0.28 4.08
N GLY A 109 -18.33 0.28 2.87
CA GLY A 109 -17.34 1.24 2.39
C GLY A 109 -17.23 1.24 0.87
N THR A 110 -16.01 1.49 0.39
CA THR A 110 -15.68 1.49 -1.03
C THR A 110 -15.22 0.09 -1.44
N PHE A 111 -15.76 -0.43 -2.54
CA PHE A 111 -15.24 -1.66 -3.16
C PHE A 111 -13.84 -1.39 -3.72
N LEU A 112 -12.90 -2.27 -3.41
CA LEU A 112 -11.55 -2.23 -3.96
C LEU A 112 -11.54 -3.18 -5.16
N THR A 113 -11.38 -2.62 -6.36
CA THR A 113 -11.37 -3.34 -7.64
C THR A 113 -9.96 -3.75 -8.06
#